data_AF-D2TV37-F1
#
_entry.id   AF-D2TV37-F1
#
_cell.length_a   1.000
_cell.length_b   1.000
_cell.length_c   1.000
_cell.angle_alpha   90.00
_cell.angle_beta   90.00
_cell.angle_gamma   90.00
#
_symmetry.space_group_name_H-M   'P 1'
#
loop_
_entity.id
_entity.type
_entity.pdbx_description
1 polymer ?
#
loop_
_entity_poly.entity_id
_entity_poly.type
_entity_poly.pdbx_seq_one_letter_code
_entity_poly.pdbx_strand_id
1 'polypeptide(L)'
;MGVENISGGHFRYHIDSMLSKKNAIIPTTGISEDAFWCIIELCSVRSDKVIKALYEYMVLKHPRNVSCNNNGVSNGYFGSCLARVEHVIRIVEELLSHHNGAAKKED
;
A
#
# COMPACT_ATOMS: atom_id res chain seq x y z
N MET A 1 26.21 -29.86 -10.76
CA MET A 1 25.67 -28.62 -11.37
C MET A 1 24.18 -28.84 -11.53
N GLY A 2 23.37 -28.20 -10.69
CA GLY A 2 21.92 -28.38 -10.67
C GLY A 2 21.33 -27.25 -9.83
N VAL A 3 21.04 -26.13 -10.50
CA VAL A 3 20.39 -24.99 -9.88
C VAL A 3 18.93 -25.34 -9.61
N GLU A 4 18.60 -25.44 -8.34
CA GLU A 4 17.23 -25.67 -7.87
C GLU A 4 16.41 -24.38 -8.02
N ASN A 5 15.33 -24.50 -8.79
CA ASN A 5 14.43 -23.43 -9.21
C ASN A 5 13.59 -22.95 -8.00
N ILE A 6 14.12 -22.02 -7.21
CA ILE A 6 13.37 -21.33 -6.15
C ILE A 6 12.90 -19.97 -6.69
N SER A 7 11.79 -19.93 -7.43
CA SER A 7 11.18 -18.62 -7.78
C SER A 7 9.65 -18.62 -7.93
N GLY A 8 8.95 -19.76 -7.83
CA GLY A 8 7.51 -19.81 -8.12
C GLY A 8 6.56 -19.84 -6.92
N GLY A 9 7.01 -20.32 -5.76
CA GLY A 9 6.12 -20.64 -4.63
C GLY A 9 5.82 -19.46 -3.70
N HIS A 10 6.86 -18.74 -3.28
CA HIS A 10 6.76 -17.75 -2.20
C HIS A 10 5.87 -16.54 -2.56
N PHE A 11 5.88 -16.12 -3.83
CA PHE A 11 5.04 -15.03 -4.32
C PHE A 11 3.54 -15.40 -4.37
N ARG A 12 3.20 -16.68 -4.60
CA ARG A 12 1.81 -17.13 -4.73
C ARG A 12 1.09 -17.10 -3.39
N TYR A 13 1.72 -17.61 -2.33
CA TYR A 13 1.17 -17.61 -0.96
C TYR A 13 0.96 -16.18 -0.41
N HIS A 14 1.79 -15.23 -0.84
CA HIS A 14 1.66 -13.82 -0.47
C HIS A 14 0.38 -13.18 -1.03
N ILE A 15 0.00 -13.50 -2.27
CA ILE A 15 -1.23 -12.97 -2.90
C ILE A 15 -2.48 -13.55 -2.23
N ASP A 16 -2.48 -14.84 -1.89
CA ASP A 16 -3.62 -15.46 -1.20
C ASP A 16 -3.82 -14.88 0.22
N SER A 17 -2.74 -14.53 0.90
CA SER A 17 -2.77 -13.78 2.18
C SER A 17 -3.37 -12.37 2.03
N MET A 18 -3.11 -11.66 0.92
CA MET A 18 -3.74 -10.36 0.61
C MET A 18 -5.25 -10.46 0.45
N LEU A 19 -5.77 -11.58 -0.06
CA LEU A 19 -7.21 -11.80 -0.23
C LEU A 19 -7.91 -12.15 1.09
N SER A 20 -7.19 -12.76 2.03
CA SER A 20 -7.71 -13.14 3.36
C SER A 20 -7.88 -11.95 4.32
N LYS A 21 -7.02 -10.91 4.21
CA LYS A 21 -7.09 -9.67 5.00
C LYS A 21 -8.16 -8.66 4.54
N LYS A 22 -9.22 -9.12 3.86
CA LYS A 22 -10.36 -8.28 3.41
C LYS A 22 -11.17 -7.60 4.54
N ASN A 23 -10.87 -7.90 5.81
CA ASN A 23 -11.64 -7.41 6.97
C ASN A 23 -10.90 -6.39 7.86
N ALA A 24 -9.64 -6.06 7.60
CA ALA A 24 -8.97 -4.96 8.28
C ALA A 24 -9.19 -3.68 7.47
N ILE A 25 -10.12 -2.83 7.91
CA ILE A 25 -10.28 -1.48 7.36
C ILE A 25 -9.04 -0.70 7.80
N ILE A 26 -8.03 -0.62 6.93
CA ILE A 26 -6.93 0.32 7.09
C ILE A 26 -7.53 1.70 6.84
N PRO A 27 -7.46 2.65 7.78
CA PRO A 27 -7.87 4.03 7.51
C PRO A 27 -6.92 4.62 6.47
N THR A 28 -7.21 4.44 5.18
CA THR A 28 -6.44 5.01 4.07
C THR A 28 -6.72 6.49 3.84
N THR A 29 -7.67 7.07 4.58
CA THR A 29 -8.03 8.48 4.51
C THR A 29 -7.53 9.23 5.75
N GLY A 30 -6.94 10.41 5.55
CA GLY A 30 -6.40 11.26 6.61
C GLY A 30 -4.97 10.97 7.03
N ILE A 31 -4.15 10.40 6.15
CA ILE A 31 -2.70 10.33 6.37
C ILE A 31 -2.06 11.71 6.16
N SER A 32 -0.94 11.99 6.82
CA SER A 32 -0.20 13.24 6.59
C SER A 32 0.42 13.28 5.19
N GLU A 33 0.67 14.49 4.68
CA GLU A 33 1.33 14.70 3.40
C GLU A 33 2.71 14.03 3.35
N ASP A 34 3.53 14.20 4.39
CA ASP A 34 4.85 13.55 4.48
C ASP A 34 4.76 12.02 4.43
N ALA A 35 3.80 11.44 5.17
CA ALA A 35 3.60 9.99 5.16
C ALA A 35 3.15 9.51 3.76
N PHE A 36 2.29 10.28 3.09
CA PHE A 36 1.87 9.98 1.72
C PHE A 36 3.06 9.92 0.77
N TRP A 37 3.94 10.92 0.78
CA TRP A 37 5.11 10.95 -0.11
C TRP A 37 6.09 9.80 0.17
N CYS A 38 6.34 9.47 1.43
CA CYS A 38 7.12 8.29 1.81
C CYS A 38 6.51 7.00 1.25
N ILE A 39 5.20 6.81 1.38
CA ILE A 39 4.49 5.64 0.87
C ILE A 39 4.57 5.57 -0.66
N ILE A 40 4.40 6.69 -1.36
CA ILE A 40 4.52 6.75 -2.82
C ILE A 40 5.92 6.38 -3.28
N GLU A 41 6.97 6.83 -2.59
CA GLU A 41 8.35 6.46 -2.92
C GLU A 41 8.60 4.95 -2.73
N LEU A 42 8.03 4.35 -1.68
CA LEU A 42 8.08 2.90 -1.45
C LEU A 42 7.24 2.10 -2.45
N CYS A 43 6.20 2.72 -3.01
CA CYS A 43 5.34 2.12 -4.03
C CYS A 43 5.96 2.27 -5.42
N SER A 44 5.92 1.21 -6.23
CA SER A 44 6.24 1.32 -7.66
C SER A 44 5.08 1.92 -8.50
N VAL A 45 4.44 2.99 -8.00
CA VAL A 45 3.41 3.77 -8.69
C VAL A 45 4.07 4.98 -9.34
N ARG A 46 4.03 5.06 -10.69
CA ARG A 46 4.76 6.10 -11.46
C ARG A 46 3.86 7.04 -12.27
N SER A 47 2.54 6.88 -12.21
CA SER A 47 1.62 7.72 -12.98
C SER A 47 1.25 8.97 -12.19
N ASP A 48 1.65 10.14 -12.67
CA ASP A 48 1.34 11.44 -12.04
C ASP A 48 -0.17 11.63 -11.80
N LYS A 49 -1.00 11.21 -12.76
CA LYS A 49 -2.46 11.30 -12.65
C LYS A 49 -2.98 10.46 -11.49
N VAL A 50 -2.45 9.25 -11.31
CA VAL A 50 -2.83 8.38 -10.20
C VAL A 50 -2.30 8.88 -8.88
N ILE A 51 -1.06 9.37 -8.84
CA ILE A 51 -0.45 9.95 -7.63
C ILE A 51 -1.30 11.12 -7.14
N LYS A 52 -1.69 12.04 -8.03
CA LYS A 52 -2.60 13.15 -7.68
C LYS A 52 -3.97 12.67 -7.19
N ALA A 53 -4.57 11.68 -7.85
CA ALA A 53 -5.84 11.12 -7.41
C ALA A 53 -5.74 10.46 -6.03
N LEU A 54 -4.65 9.73 -5.76
CA LEU A 54 -4.38 9.12 -4.45
C LEU A 54 -4.15 10.21 -3.40
N TYR A 55 -3.44 11.29 -3.72
CA TYR A 55 -3.23 12.42 -2.81
C TYR A 55 -4.56 13.07 -2.40
N GLU A 56 -5.42 13.38 -3.38
CA GLU A 56 -6.76 13.94 -3.11
C GLU A 56 -7.59 13.00 -2.22
N TYR A 57 -7.56 11.70 -2.49
CA TYR A 57 -8.30 10.70 -1.71
C TYR A 57 -7.75 10.52 -0.28
N MET A 58 -6.43 10.34 -0.15
CA MET A 58 -5.78 9.90 1.09
C MET A 58 -5.42 11.06 2.02
N VAL A 59 -4.99 12.19 1.46
CA VAL A 59 -4.51 13.36 2.24
C VAL A 59 -5.65 14.38 2.38
N LEU A 60 -6.25 14.79 1.26
CA LEU A 60 -7.33 15.79 1.27
C LEU A 60 -8.71 15.22 1.62
N LYS A 61 -8.82 13.88 1.76
CA LYS A 61 -10.06 13.16 2.08
C LYS A 61 -11.19 13.39 1.07
N HIS A 62 -10.86 13.69 -0.18
CA HIS A 62 -11.84 13.79 -1.24
C HIS A 62 -12.44 12.40 -1.53
N PRO A 63 -13.74 12.32 -1.86
CA PRO A 63 -14.34 11.08 -2.31
C PRO A 63 -13.62 10.51 -3.53
N ARG A 64 -13.44 9.18 -3.56
CA ARG A 64 -12.73 8.49 -4.65
C ARG A 64 -13.22 8.87 -6.04
N ASN A 65 -14.54 8.96 -6.24
CA ASN A 65 -15.14 9.32 -7.53
C ASN A 65 -14.72 10.73 -7.97
N VAL A 66 -14.66 11.69 -7.05
CA VAL A 66 -14.20 13.06 -7.31
C VAL A 66 -12.72 13.05 -7.67
N SER A 67 -11.87 12.41 -6.87
CA SER A 67 -10.42 12.34 -7.12
C SER A 67 -10.09 11.67 -8.45
N CYS A 68 -10.78 10.58 -8.80
CA CYS A 68 -10.63 9.88 -10.08
C CYS A 68 -11.04 10.78 -11.26
N ASN A 69 -12.20 11.44 -11.15
CA ASN A 69 -12.72 12.31 -12.20
C ASN A 69 -11.80 13.51 -12.46
N ASN A 70 -11.37 14.21 -11.40
CA ASN A 70 -10.49 15.39 -11.51
C ASN A 70 -9.18 15.08 -12.22
N ASN A 71 -8.68 13.86 -12.09
CA ASN A 71 -7.39 13.45 -12.63
C ASN A 71 -7.50 12.57 -13.89
N GLY A 72 -8.71 12.30 -14.38
CA GLY A 72 -8.94 11.44 -15.55
C GLY A 72 -8.46 10.00 -15.34
N VAL A 73 -8.62 9.46 -14.13
CA VAL A 73 -8.22 8.10 -13.75
C VAL A 73 -9.45 7.21 -13.68
N SER A 74 -9.39 6.02 -14.29
CA SER A 74 -10.49 5.06 -14.18
C SER A 74 -10.57 4.48 -12.76
N ASN A 75 -11.77 4.18 -12.29
CA ASN A 75 -11.95 3.54 -10.98
C ASN A 75 -11.12 2.24 -10.87
N GLY A 76 -11.12 1.40 -11.90
CA GLY A 76 -10.33 0.17 -11.91
C GLY A 76 -8.83 0.43 -11.70
N TYR A 77 -8.26 1.36 -12.47
CA TYR A 77 -6.84 1.70 -12.36
C TYR A 77 -6.50 2.29 -11.00
N PHE A 78 -7.32 3.22 -10.50
CA PHE A 78 -7.19 3.76 -9.16
C PHE A 78 -7.24 2.67 -8.09
N GLY A 79 -8.20 1.76 -8.17
CA GLY A 79 -8.38 0.68 -7.20
C GLY A 79 -7.19 -0.27 -7.15
N SER A 80 -6.64 -0.64 -8.32
CA SER A 80 -5.43 -1.46 -8.39
C SER A 80 -4.21 -0.76 -7.77
N CYS A 81 -4.06 0.55 -7.96
CA CYS A 81 -2.98 1.32 -7.33
C CYS A 81 -3.19 1.51 -5.83
N LEU A 82 -4.42 1.80 -5.39
CA LEU A 82 -4.74 1.90 -3.96
C LEU A 82 -4.47 0.59 -3.22
N ALA A 83 -4.84 -0.55 -3.80
CA ALA A 83 -4.55 -1.86 -3.20
C ALA A 83 -3.04 -2.12 -3.01
N ARG A 84 -2.20 -1.61 -3.91
CA ARG A 84 -0.73 -1.68 -3.78
C ARG A 84 -0.22 -0.77 -2.66
N VAL A 85 -0.77 0.43 -2.56
CA VAL A 85 -0.48 1.36 -1.46
C VAL A 85 -0.87 0.75 -0.11
N GLU A 86 -2.09 0.23 0.03
CA GLU A 86 -2.56 -0.47 1.23
C GLU A 86 -1.67 -1.66 1.59
N HIS A 87 -1.18 -2.38 0.59
CA HIS A 87 -0.23 -3.46 0.81
C HIS A 87 1.08 -2.96 1.41
N VAL A 88 1.67 -1.90 0.87
CA VAL A 88 2.91 -1.30 1.41
C VAL A 88 2.70 -0.83 2.84
N ILE A 89 1.58 -0.17 3.14
CA ILE A 89 1.24 0.25 4.52
C ILE A 89 1.28 -0.95 5.47
N ARG A 90 0.62 -2.08 5.12
CA ARG A 90 0.65 -3.30 5.96
C ARG A 90 2.06 -3.83 6.19
N ILE A 91 2.91 -3.81 5.16
CA ILE A 91 4.30 -4.28 5.27
C ILE A 91 5.11 -3.36 6.16
N VAL A 92 4.92 -2.04 6.07
CA VAL A 92 5.58 -1.07 6.94
C VAL A 92 5.12 -1.26 8.38
N GLU A 93 3.83 -1.43 8.65
CA GLU A 93 3.31 -1.73 10.00
C GLU A 93 3.89 -3.02 10.57
N GLU A 94 3.95 -4.09 9.77
CA GLU A 94 4.56 -5.36 10.16
C GLU A 94 6.05 -5.18 10.47
N LEU A 95 6.79 -4.48 9.62
CA LEU A 95 8.21 -4.17 9.84
C LEU A 95 8.42 -3.38 11.14
N LEU A 96 7.62 -2.33 11.37
CA LEU A 96 7.67 -1.54 12.61
C LEU A 96 7.37 -2.40 13.83
N SER A 97 6.44 -3.36 13.74
CA SER A 97 6.14 -4.26 14.85
C SER A 97 7.34 -5.14 15.25
N HIS A 98 8.14 -5.59 14.27
CA HIS A 98 9.35 -6.36 14.53
C HIS A 98 10.48 -5.52 15.15
N HIS A 99 10.63 -4.26 14.74
CA HIS A 99 11.63 -3.36 15.31
C HIS A 99 11.22 -2.82 16.69
N ASN A 100 9.93 -2.54 16.90
CA ASN A 100 9.42 -2.06 18.20
C ASN A 100 9.35 -3.20 19.24
N GLY A 101 9.19 -4.45 18.80
CA GLY A 101 9.26 -5.63 19.66
C GLY A 101 10.68 -5.96 20.17
N ALA A 102 11.72 -5.42 19.53
CA ALA A 102 13.10 -5.56 19.98
C ALA A 102 13.47 -4.62 21.15
N ALA A 103 12.62 -3.65 21.49
CA ALA A 103 12.85 -2.66 22.55
C ALA A 103 12.23 -3.04 23.92
N LYS A 104 11.84 -4.31 24.14
CA LYS A 104 11.36 -4.80 25.44
C LYS A 104 12.17 -6.02 25.91
N LYS A 105 13.42 -5.79 26.31
CA LYS A 105 14.17 -6.63 27.26
C LYS A 105 15.13 -5.73 28.05
N GLU A 106 14.68 -5.29 29.22
CA GLU A 106 15.36 -4.60 30.34
C GLU A 106 14.16 -4.00 31.12
N ASP A 107 13.74 -4.44 32.30
CA ASP A 107 14.30 -5.27 33.37
C ASP A 107 13.23 -6.18 34.00
#